data_AF-A0A2V7WFG2-F1
#
_entry.id   AF-A0A2V7WFG2-F1
#
_cell.length_a   1.000
_cell.length_b   1.000
_cell.length_c   1.000
_cell.angle_alpha   90.00
_cell.angle_beta   90.00
_cell.angle_gamma   90.00
#
_symmetry.space_group_name_H-M   'P 1'
#
loop_
_entity.id
_entity.type
_entity.pdbx_description
1 polymer ?
#
loop_
_entity_poly.entity_id
_entity_poly.type
_entity_poly.pdbx_seq_one_letter_code
_entity_poly.pdbx_strand_id
1 'polypeptide(L)'
;MNSRSLLIFLLVIATIFAATGAYLALTTPKSGTPVHFPLSAPLRDLVARVPASADSFAVVPTAAALQKKLLANPVTRDAVEQWTSEHEIPRAWLFGRADAVIWREQKRTGYAVRLDTVRAFLFRIFGPAGTWDGDVFISDAGAPMPARDLDALLAQANGLPKGDVFAVQRDRSRGAFPPIERPAVTVVSFTPNDIVLTSRAPVAVGRPTTSYDVIRRPTTARHPRNALLSVTFVEAPRILDDVDRLLDAKLSVLVSNGGSIALYDVDAGTLVPRPKGVVAIPADDKARAEMQNIVRVVELVGETRDTGPELLVSFDRRSMPLYLKDAFEPSPWPATRWSLRLDPVRFAPILEKLGDNRALRLLAPRIYRSARDLRRWTSALQQAKSIEAADSVSGGVEELRVRIASK
;
A
#
# COMPACT_ATOMS: atom_id res chain seq x y z
N MET A 1 -19.51 -55.08 -24.98
CA MET A 1 -18.41 -54.77 -24.04
C MET A 1 -18.58 -55.67 -22.82
N ASN A 2 -17.68 -56.63 -22.58
CA ASN A 2 -17.84 -57.62 -21.49
C ASN A 2 -17.69 -56.95 -20.11
N SER A 3 -18.48 -57.38 -19.11
CA SER A 3 -18.49 -56.80 -17.75
C SER A 3 -17.12 -56.73 -17.09
N ARG A 4 -16.25 -57.71 -17.34
CA ARG A 4 -14.83 -57.71 -16.90
C ARG A 4 -14.02 -56.58 -17.54
N SER A 5 -14.23 -56.29 -18.82
CA SER A 5 -13.54 -55.21 -19.53
C SER A 5 -13.97 -53.84 -19.03
N LEU A 6 -15.27 -53.67 -18.72
CA LEU A 6 -15.79 -52.43 -18.11
C LEU A 6 -15.20 -52.24 -16.70
N LEU A 7 -15.13 -53.30 -15.89
CA LEU A 7 -14.61 -53.23 -14.53
C LEU A 7 -13.10 -52.92 -14.50
N ILE A 8 -12.32 -53.53 -15.39
CA ILE A 8 -10.90 -53.19 -15.58
C ILE A 8 -10.74 -51.73 -16.01
N PHE A 9 -11.55 -51.26 -16.97
CA PHE A 9 -11.52 -49.88 -17.43
C PHE A 9 -11.82 -48.88 -16.29
N LEU A 10 -12.85 -49.15 -15.49
CA LEU A 10 -13.19 -48.33 -14.32
C LEU A 10 -12.08 -48.34 -13.25
N LEU A 11 -11.45 -49.49 -13.00
CA LEU A 11 -10.34 -49.61 -12.06
C LEU A 11 -9.12 -48.80 -12.50
N VAL A 12 -8.79 -48.85 -13.80
CA VAL A 12 -7.69 -48.08 -14.38
C VAL A 12 -7.98 -46.59 -14.24
N ILE A 13 -9.19 -46.14 -14.57
CA ILE A 13 -9.61 -44.74 -14.40
C ILE A 13 -9.50 -44.31 -12.92
N ALA A 14 -10.03 -45.10 -11.99
CA ALA A 14 -9.97 -44.79 -10.56
C ALA A 14 -8.53 -44.67 -10.06
N THR A 15 -7.63 -45.52 -10.55
CA THR A 15 -6.20 -45.51 -10.20
C THR A 15 -5.51 -44.26 -10.75
N ILE A 16 -5.81 -43.86 -11.99
CA ILE A 16 -5.30 -42.61 -12.59
C ILE A 16 -5.77 -41.40 -11.77
N PHE A 17 -7.05 -41.35 -11.38
CA PHE A 17 -7.58 -40.26 -10.55
C PHE A 17 -6.93 -40.22 -9.16
N ALA A 18 -6.76 -41.37 -8.50
CA ALA A 18 -6.10 -41.45 -7.19
C ALA A 18 -4.63 -41.01 -7.27
N ALA A 19 -3.88 -41.48 -8.26
CA ALA A 19 -2.49 -41.10 -8.48
C ALA A 19 -2.35 -39.60 -8.80
N THR A 20 -3.25 -39.05 -9.62
CA THR A 20 -3.30 -37.62 -9.93
C THR A 20 -3.59 -36.81 -8.67
N GLY A 21 -4.57 -37.21 -7.86
CA GLY A 21 -4.89 -36.56 -6.58
C GLY A 21 -3.70 -36.57 -5.61
N ALA A 22 -3.03 -37.71 -5.46
CA ALA A 22 -1.83 -37.83 -4.63
C ALA A 22 -0.68 -36.93 -5.13
N TYR A 23 -0.42 -36.90 -6.44
CA TYR A 23 0.57 -36.02 -7.04
C TYR A 23 0.27 -34.54 -6.75
N LEU A 24 -0.99 -34.11 -6.94
CA LEU A 24 -1.39 -32.73 -6.68
C LEU A 24 -1.20 -32.36 -5.21
N ALA A 25 -1.57 -33.25 -4.28
CA ALA A 25 -1.41 -33.02 -2.84
C ALA A 25 0.07 -32.93 -2.42
N LEU A 26 0.92 -33.84 -2.93
CA LEU A 26 2.34 -33.90 -2.57
C LEU A 26 3.16 -32.75 -3.17
N THR A 27 2.82 -32.31 -4.37
CA THR A 27 3.57 -31.26 -5.08
C THR A 27 3.11 -29.85 -4.75
N THR A 28 1.93 -29.67 -4.13
CA THR A 28 1.46 -28.37 -3.68
C THR A 28 2.31 -27.89 -2.48
N PRO A 29 3.05 -26.79 -2.63
CA PRO A 29 4.01 -26.36 -1.63
C PRO A 29 3.28 -25.77 -0.43
N LYS A 30 3.79 -26.08 0.77
CA LYS A 30 3.23 -25.56 2.04
C LYS A 30 3.74 -24.15 2.38
N SER A 31 4.85 -23.74 1.77
CA SER A 31 5.49 -22.44 1.91
C SER A 31 5.71 -21.81 0.53
N GLY A 32 5.56 -20.49 0.45
CA GLY A 32 5.76 -19.74 -0.80
C GLY A 32 7.23 -19.47 -1.05
N THR A 33 7.60 -19.38 -2.34
CA THR A 33 8.92 -18.89 -2.74
C THR A 33 8.88 -17.37 -2.76
N PRO A 34 9.74 -16.65 -2.01
CA PRO A 34 9.73 -15.20 -2.05
C PRO A 34 10.26 -14.69 -3.39
N VAL A 35 9.70 -13.58 -3.88
CA VAL A 35 10.31 -12.78 -4.94
C VAL A 35 11.66 -12.25 -4.45
N HIS A 36 12.69 -12.39 -5.27
CA HIS A 36 14.01 -11.81 -5.08
C HIS A 36 14.42 -11.00 -6.31
N PHE A 37 15.29 -10.01 -6.11
CA PHE A 37 15.84 -9.18 -7.20
C PHE A 37 17.35 -9.41 -7.32
N PRO A 38 17.89 -9.61 -8.54
CA PRO A 38 17.17 -9.69 -9.82
C PRO A 38 16.20 -10.89 -9.88
N LEU A 39 15.13 -10.76 -10.68
CA LEU A 39 14.15 -11.83 -10.88
C LEU A 39 14.84 -13.06 -11.47
N SER A 40 14.38 -14.25 -11.09
CA SER A 40 14.81 -15.50 -11.72
C SER A 40 14.40 -15.50 -13.20
N ALA A 41 15.20 -16.12 -14.07
CA ALA A 41 14.86 -16.24 -15.50
C ALA A 41 13.44 -16.77 -15.74
N PRO A 42 12.98 -17.81 -15.02
CA PRO A 42 11.62 -18.30 -15.17
C PRO A 42 10.54 -17.23 -14.85
N LEU A 43 10.73 -16.39 -13.83
CA LEU A 43 9.77 -15.31 -13.55
C LEU A 43 9.88 -14.17 -14.56
N ARG A 44 11.10 -13.83 -15.01
CA ARG A 44 11.33 -12.82 -16.04
C ARG A 44 10.63 -13.17 -17.35
N ASP A 45 10.70 -14.44 -17.77
CA ASP A 45 10.04 -14.94 -18.98
C ASP A 45 8.51 -14.82 -18.88
N LEU A 46 7.96 -15.06 -17.68
CA LEU A 46 6.52 -14.91 -17.45
C LEU A 46 6.09 -13.43 -17.49
N VAL A 47 6.90 -12.53 -16.93
CA VAL A 47 6.65 -11.08 -16.99
C VAL A 47 6.78 -10.54 -18.42
N ALA A 48 7.67 -11.09 -19.23
CA ALA A 48 7.81 -10.72 -20.65
C ALA A 48 6.54 -10.97 -21.47
N ARG A 49 5.62 -11.82 -20.98
CA ARG A 49 4.31 -12.07 -21.62
C ARG A 49 3.26 -11.00 -21.30
N VAL A 50 3.53 -10.09 -20.36
CA VAL A 50 2.59 -9.02 -20.01
C VAL A 50 2.43 -8.07 -21.20
N PRO A 51 1.18 -7.78 -21.63
CA PRO A 51 0.94 -6.86 -22.73
C PRO A 51 1.51 -5.46 -22.49
N ALA A 52 2.04 -4.83 -23.53
CA ALA A 52 2.52 -3.45 -23.51
C ALA A 52 1.43 -2.43 -23.18
N SER A 53 0.16 -2.80 -23.32
CA SER A 53 -1.02 -1.99 -22.98
C SER A 53 -1.46 -2.12 -21.52
N ALA A 54 -0.91 -3.06 -20.75
CA ALA A 54 -1.26 -3.24 -19.35
C ALA A 54 -0.94 -1.99 -18.52
N ASP A 55 -1.89 -1.55 -17.69
CA ASP A 55 -1.76 -0.41 -16.78
C ASP A 55 -0.92 -0.76 -15.54
N SER A 56 -1.02 -2.00 -15.10
CA SER A 56 -0.33 -2.53 -13.93
C SER A 56 -0.29 -4.06 -14.00
N PHE A 57 0.71 -4.67 -13.38
CA PHE A 57 0.77 -6.12 -13.23
C PHE A 57 1.36 -6.52 -11.88
N ALA A 58 1.10 -7.75 -11.45
CA ALA A 58 1.61 -8.34 -10.23
C ALA A 58 2.16 -9.74 -10.53
N VAL A 59 3.39 -9.99 -10.10
CA VAL A 59 4.08 -11.27 -10.16
C VAL A 59 3.90 -11.96 -8.82
N VAL A 60 3.37 -13.17 -8.88
CA VAL A 60 3.08 -14.01 -7.73
C VAL A 60 3.83 -15.33 -7.92
N PRO A 61 5.00 -15.49 -7.30
CA PRO A 61 5.61 -16.81 -7.24
C PRO A 61 4.76 -17.69 -6.34
N THR A 62 4.51 -18.93 -6.77
CA THR A 62 3.79 -19.91 -5.95
C THR A 62 2.40 -19.44 -5.48
N ALA A 63 1.46 -19.25 -6.41
CA ALA A 63 0.14 -18.67 -6.17
C ALA A 63 -0.66 -19.33 -5.01
N ALA A 64 -0.60 -20.67 -4.88
CA ALA A 64 -1.32 -21.37 -3.81
C ALA A 64 -0.82 -21.00 -2.41
N ALA A 65 0.48 -20.76 -2.25
CA ALA A 65 1.05 -20.36 -0.96
C ALA A 65 0.68 -18.92 -0.59
N LEU A 66 0.63 -18.01 -1.57
CA LEU A 66 0.13 -16.66 -1.35
C LEU A 66 -1.32 -16.69 -0.89
N GLN A 67 -2.21 -17.44 -1.57
CA GLN A 67 -3.61 -17.53 -1.19
C GLN A 67 -3.79 -17.97 0.27
N LYS A 68 -3.00 -18.95 0.73
CA LYS A 68 -3.01 -19.38 2.13
C LYS A 68 -2.62 -18.24 3.09
N LYS A 69 -1.61 -17.43 2.74
CA LYS A 69 -1.21 -16.26 3.55
C LYS A 69 -2.30 -15.19 3.58
N LEU A 70 -2.92 -14.91 2.44
CA LEU A 70 -4.01 -13.93 2.34
C LEU A 70 -5.24 -14.34 3.16
N LEU A 71 -5.59 -15.63 3.17
CA LEU A 71 -6.69 -16.15 4.00
C LEU A 71 -6.34 -16.16 5.51
N ALA A 72 -5.05 -16.31 5.85
CA ALA A 72 -4.60 -16.28 7.23
C ALA A 72 -4.60 -14.86 7.84
N ASN A 73 -4.40 -13.82 7.02
CA ASN A 73 -4.44 -12.43 7.46
C ASN A 73 -5.89 -11.90 7.43
N PRO A 74 -6.42 -11.36 8.55
CA PRO A 74 -7.81 -10.91 8.59
C PRO A 74 -8.10 -9.75 7.63
N VAL A 75 -7.14 -8.82 7.43
CA VAL A 75 -7.32 -7.67 6.53
C VAL A 75 -7.59 -8.09 5.08
N THR A 76 -7.01 -9.20 4.64
CA THR A 76 -7.18 -9.70 3.26
C THR A 76 -8.18 -10.82 3.12
N ARG A 77 -8.58 -11.48 4.21
CA ARG A 77 -9.42 -12.69 4.17
C ARG A 77 -10.72 -12.44 3.44
N ASP A 78 -11.49 -11.46 3.88
CA ASP A 78 -12.84 -11.19 3.34
C ASP A 78 -12.77 -10.82 1.85
N ALA A 79 -11.77 -10.03 1.46
CA ALA A 79 -11.55 -9.67 0.05
C ALA A 79 -11.24 -10.90 -0.82
N VAL A 80 -10.45 -11.85 -0.31
CA VAL A 80 -10.14 -13.09 -1.02
C VAL A 80 -11.34 -14.01 -1.11
N GLU A 81 -12.10 -14.14 -0.01
CA GLU A 81 -13.32 -14.96 0.04
C GLU A 81 -14.38 -14.41 -0.91
N GLN A 82 -14.63 -13.10 -0.88
CA GLN A 82 -15.52 -12.42 -1.81
C GLN A 82 -15.07 -12.63 -3.26
N TRP A 83 -13.80 -12.34 -3.57
CA TRP A 83 -13.26 -12.52 -4.92
C TRP A 83 -13.42 -13.95 -5.43
N THR A 84 -13.15 -14.94 -4.56
CA THR A 84 -13.29 -16.38 -4.89
C THR A 84 -14.75 -16.79 -5.09
N SER A 85 -15.70 -16.11 -4.45
CA SER A 85 -17.13 -16.35 -4.64
C SER A 85 -17.69 -15.76 -5.93
N GLU A 86 -17.11 -14.64 -6.40
CA GLU A 86 -17.58 -13.90 -7.57
C GLU A 86 -16.90 -14.34 -8.88
N HIS A 87 -15.75 -15.01 -8.80
CA HIS A 87 -14.98 -15.43 -9.97
C HIS A 87 -14.78 -16.95 -9.97
N GLU A 88 -15.05 -17.59 -11.12
CA GLU A 88 -14.73 -18.99 -11.40
C GLU A 88 -13.22 -19.17 -11.63
N ILE A 89 -12.39 -18.71 -10.69
CA ILE A 89 -10.97 -19.00 -10.73
C ILE A 89 -10.78 -20.48 -10.37
N PRO A 90 -9.99 -21.24 -11.14
CA PRO A 90 -9.59 -22.60 -10.79
C PRO A 90 -9.11 -22.65 -9.34
N ARG A 91 -9.68 -23.54 -8.53
CA ARG A 91 -9.37 -23.60 -7.08
C ARG A 91 -7.86 -23.73 -6.82
N ALA A 92 -7.38 -23.24 -5.68
CA ALA A 92 -5.96 -23.21 -5.26
C ALA A 92 -5.12 -24.46 -5.58
N TRP A 93 -5.73 -25.65 -5.56
CA TRP A 93 -5.08 -26.93 -5.84
C TRP A 93 -4.71 -27.13 -7.32
N LEU A 94 -5.38 -26.44 -8.26
CA LEU A 94 -5.01 -26.40 -9.68
C LEU A 94 -3.74 -25.56 -9.93
N PHE A 95 -3.43 -24.63 -9.04
CA PHE A 95 -2.25 -23.79 -9.18
C PHE A 95 -1.02 -24.37 -8.47
N GLY A 96 -1.13 -25.03 -7.31
CA GLY A 96 0.03 -25.71 -6.71
C GLY A 96 1.28 -24.83 -6.60
N ARG A 97 2.36 -25.18 -7.33
CA ARG A 97 3.62 -24.42 -7.43
C ARG A 97 3.61 -23.29 -8.47
N ALA A 98 2.46 -23.01 -9.08
CA ALA A 98 2.39 -22.13 -10.23
C ALA A 98 2.92 -20.74 -9.92
N ASP A 99 3.74 -20.25 -10.83
CA ASP A 99 4.10 -18.86 -10.89
C ASP A 99 3.09 -18.17 -11.79
N ALA A 100 2.54 -17.06 -11.31
CA ALA A 100 1.51 -16.32 -11.99
C ALA A 100 1.95 -14.87 -12.19
N VAL A 101 1.55 -14.29 -13.31
CA VAL A 101 1.53 -12.85 -13.51
C VAL A 101 0.10 -12.45 -13.83
N ILE A 102 -0.42 -11.50 -13.07
CA ILE A 102 -1.78 -10.98 -13.23
C ILE A 102 -1.63 -9.52 -13.66
N TRP A 103 -2.31 -9.10 -14.72
CA TRP A 103 -2.28 -7.71 -15.16
C TRP A 103 -3.68 -7.14 -15.29
N ARG A 104 -3.74 -5.81 -15.28
CA ARG A 104 -4.97 -5.07 -15.55
C ARG A 104 -4.79 -4.24 -16.81
N GLU A 105 -5.76 -4.33 -17.70
CA GLU A 105 -5.84 -3.57 -18.95
C GLU A 105 -7.27 -3.06 -19.12
N GLN A 106 -7.48 -1.74 -19.12
CA GLN A 106 -8.80 -1.15 -19.38
C GLN A 106 -9.95 -1.74 -18.54
N LYS A 107 -9.67 -2.01 -17.25
CA LYS A 107 -10.56 -2.68 -16.26
C LYS A 107 -10.78 -4.19 -16.45
N ARG A 108 -10.19 -4.82 -17.45
CA ARG A 108 -10.12 -6.28 -17.57
C ARG A 108 -8.89 -6.80 -16.84
N THR A 109 -9.01 -7.99 -16.29
CA THR A 109 -7.92 -8.69 -15.61
C THR A 109 -7.46 -9.84 -16.49
N GLY A 110 -6.22 -9.77 -16.95
CA GLY A 110 -5.59 -10.88 -17.65
C GLY A 110 -4.58 -11.59 -16.76
N TYR A 111 -4.27 -12.83 -17.09
CA TYR A 111 -3.30 -13.63 -16.35
C TYR A 111 -2.49 -14.56 -17.24
N ALA A 112 -1.24 -14.76 -16.84
CA ALA A 112 -0.33 -15.73 -17.39
C ALA A 112 0.16 -16.63 -16.26
N VAL A 113 0.04 -17.94 -16.41
CA VAL A 113 0.34 -18.90 -15.35
C VAL A 113 1.24 -19.98 -15.90
N ARG A 114 2.42 -20.16 -15.29
CA ARG A 114 3.27 -21.32 -15.56
C ARG A 114 2.87 -22.47 -14.66
N LEU A 115 2.54 -23.60 -15.26
CA LEU A 115 2.14 -24.83 -14.59
C LEU A 115 3.19 -25.93 -14.80
N ASP A 116 3.24 -26.95 -13.96
CA ASP A 116 3.98 -28.18 -14.32
C ASP A 116 3.22 -28.99 -15.36
N THR A 117 3.89 -29.93 -16.04
CA THR A 117 3.32 -30.73 -17.14
C THR A 117 1.97 -31.37 -16.82
N VAL A 118 1.79 -31.92 -15.61
CA VAL A 118 0.54 -32.57 -15.21
C VAL A 118 -0.56 -31.55 -15.01
N ARG A 119 -0.28 -30.44 -14.31
CA ARG A 119 -1.24 -29.35 -14.11
C ARG A 119 -1.60 -28.65 -15.42
N ALA A 120 -0.62 -28.44 -16.30
CA ALA A 120 -0.85 -27.88 -17.63
C ALA A 120 -1.80 -28.78 -18.45
N PHE A 121 -1.59 -30.10 -18.43
CA PHE A 121 -2.49 -31.04 -19.09
C PHE A 121 -3.93 -30.99 -18.52
N LEU A 122 -4.08 -31.00 -17.20
CA LEU A 122 -5.39 -30.91 -16.56
C LEU A 122 -6.09 -29.58 -16.89
N PHE A 123 -5.36 -28.47 -16.83
CA PHE A 123 -5.91 -27.14 -17.12
C PHE A 123 -6.26 -26.97 -18.61
N ARG A 124 -5.57 -27.65 -19.53
CA ARG A 124 -5.97 -27.69 -20.95
C ARG A 124 -7.30 -28.39 -21.18
N ILE A 125 -7.62 -29.41 -20.39
CA ILE A 125 -8.83 -30.21 -20.54
C ILE A 125 -10.02 -29.56 -19.81
N PHE A 126 -9.79 -29.08 -18.59
CA PHE A 126 -10.84 -28.64 -17.67
C PHE A 126 -10.87 -27.13 -17.42
N GLY A 127 -9.85 -26.40 -17.87
CA GLY A 127 -9.73 -24.97 -17.68
C GLY A 127 -10.48 -24.15 -18.75
N PRO A 128 -10.56 -22.83 -18.55
CA PRO A 128 -11.13 -21.92 -19.53
C PRO A 128 -10.31 -21.91 -20.83
N ALA A 129 -10.96 -21.52 -21.93
CA ALA A 129 -10.29 -21.31 -23.20
C ALA A 129 -9.22 -20.19 -23.09
N GLY A 130 -8.09 -20.37 -23.78
CA GLY A 130 -7.00 -19.40 -23.81
C GLY A 130 -5.82 -19.89 -24.66
N THR A 131 -4.73 -19.13 -24.64
CA THR A 131 -3.53 -19.43 -25.44
C THR A 131 -2.51 -20.19 -24.60
N TRP A 132 -1.84 -21.17 -25.21
CA TRP A 132 -0.80 -21.97 -24.58
C TRP A 132 0.55 -21.76 -25.27
N ASP A 133 1.58 -21.54 -24.48
CA ASP A 133 2.97 -21.56 -24.92
C ASP A 133 3.77 -22.46 -23.98
N GLY A 134 4.06 -23.68 -24.45
CA GLY A 134 4.61 -24.73 -23.59
C GLY A 134 3.70 -25.00 -22.39
N ASP A 135 4.24 -24.85 -21.19
CA ASP A 135 3.56 -25.05 -19.90
C ASP A 135 2.90 -23.77 -19.35
N VAL A 136 2.91 -22.68 -20.12
CA VAL A 136 2.32 -21.40 -19.76
C VAL A 136 0.95 -21.21 -20.42
N PHE A 137 -0.06 -20.92 -19.60
CA PHE A 137 -1.39 -20.49 -20.04
C PHE A 137 -1.48 -18.96 -20.04
N ILE A 138 -2.17 -18.37 -21.03
CA ILE A 138 -2.40 -16.93 -21.17
C ILE A 138 -3.89 -16.69 -21.48
N SER A 139 -4.58 -15.93 -20.62
CA SER A 139 -6.02 -15.64 -20.80
C SER A 139 -6.31 -14.59 -21.89
N ASP A 140 -5.52 -13.51 -21.92
CA ASP A 140 -5.74 -12.35 -22.79
C ASP A 140 -4.45 -12.03 -23.53
N ALA A 141 -4.22 -12.72 -24.64
CA ALA A 141 -2.99 -12.57 -25.42
C ALA A 141 -2.96 -11.19 -26.12
N GLY A 142 -2.03 -10.33 -25.70
CA GLY A 142 -1.73 -9.05 -26.33
C GLY A 142 -0.26 -8.96 -26.74
N ALA A 143 0.11 -7.90 -27.46
CA ALA A 143 1.50 -7.67 -27.84
C ALA A 143 2.37 -7.44 -26.58
N PRO A 144 3.43 -8.22 -26.36
CA PRO A 144 4.25 -8.13 -25.15
C PRO A 144 4.99 -6.78 -25.06
N MET A 145 5.33 -6.40 -23.84
CA MET A 145 6.14 -5.20 -23.57
C MET A 145 7.53 -5.30 -24.23
N PRO A 146 8.06 -4.19 -24.79
CA PRO A 146 9.45 -4.16 -25.25
C PRO A 146 10.44 -4.53 -24.14
N ALA A 147 11.48 -5.30 -24.48
CA ALA A 147 12.49 -5.75 -23.51
C ALA A 147 13.16 -4.58 -22.76
N ARG A 148 13.42 -3.46 -23.46
CA ARG A 148 14.01 -2.26 -22.87
C ARG A 148 13.16 -1.67 -21.73
N ASP A 149 11.84 -1.63 -21.92
CA ASP A 149 10.91 -1.07 -20.92
C ASP A 149 10.82 -2.00 -19.71
N LEU A 150 10.79 -3.31 -19.96
CA LEU A 150 10.83 -4.32 -18.91
C LEU A 150 12.13 -4.20 -18.10
N ASP A 151 13.27 -4.09 -18.77
CA ASP A 151 14.58 -4.00 -18.11
C ASP A 151 14.70 -2.74 -17.26
N ALA A 152 14.15 -1.60 -17.71
CA ALA A 152 14.10 -0.38 -16.92
C ALA A 152 13.27 -0.54 -15.64
N LEU A 153 12.09 -1.19 -15.73
CA LEU A 153 11.24 -1.48 -14.58
C LEU A 153 11.92 -2.45 -13.60
N LEU A 154 12.57 -3.51 -14.10
CA LEU A 154 13.28 -4.48 -13.27
C LEU A 154 14.53 -3.88 -12.62
N ALA A 155 15.22 -2.96 -13.30
CA ALA A 155 16.34 -2.23 -12.71
C ALA A 155 15.90 -1.37 -11.52
N GLN A 156 14.72 -0.75 -11.58
CA GLN A 156 14.14 0.02 -10.46
C GLN A 156 13.80 -0.85 -9.25
N ALA A 157 13.52 -2.14 -9.47
CA ALA A 157 13.24 -3.09 -8.42
C ALA A 157 14.50 -3.56 -7.66
N ASN A 158 15.70 -3.25 -8.18
CA ASN A 158 16.95 -3.53 -7.49
C ASN A 158 16.98 -2.82 -6.12
N GLY A 159 17.29 -3.58 -5.07
CA GLY A 159 17.32 -3.09 -3.68
C GLY A 159 15.97 -3.13 -2.95
N LEU A 160 14.89 -3.58 -3.60
CA LEU A 160 13.67 -3.96 -2.88
C LEU A 160 13.95 -5.19 -1.99
N PRO A 161 13.27 -5.29 -0.82
CA PRO A 161 13.38 -6.46 0.04
C PRO A 161 12.76 -7.70 -0.62
N LYS A 162 13.00 -8.86 -0.02
CA LYS A 162 12.27 -10.09 -0.38
C LYS A 162 10.81 -9.96 0.05
N GLY A 163 9.89 -10.49 -0.75
CA GLY A 163 8.47 -10.55 -0.39
C GLY A 163 7.67 -11.57 -1.18
N ASP A 164 6.36 -11.56 -1.00
CA ASP A 164 5.46 -12.58 -1.55
C ASP A 164 4.93 -12.20 -2.94
N VAL A 165 4.80 -10.90 -3.22
CA VAL A 165 4.28 -10.37 -4.49
C VAL A 165 5.15 -9.22 -4.96
N PHE A 166 5.41 -9.16 -6.25
CA PHE A 166 6.02 -8.01 -6.91
C PHE A 166 5.02 -7.34 -7.84
N ALA A 167 4.55 -6.15 -7.47
CA ALA A 167 3.59 -5.37 -8.22
C ALA A 167 4.28 -4.21 -8.95
N VAL A 168 3.81 -3.92 -10.16
CA VAL A 168 4.27 -2.80 -10.98
C VAL A 168 3.08 -1.96 -11.38
N GLN A 169 3.19 -0.66 -11.14
CA GLN A 169 2.27 0.35 -11.64
C GLN A 169 2.96 1.17 -12.72
N ARG A 170 2.41 1.16 -13.92
CA ARG A 170 2.96 1.93 -15.03
C ARG A 170 2.38 3.34 -15.05
N ASP A 171 2.92 4.22 -15.87
CA ASP A 171 2.59 5.65 -15.92
C ASP A 171 1.10 5.91 -16.11
N ARG A 172 0.45 5.07 -16.93
CA ARG A 172 -0.97 5.16 -17.25
C ARG A 172 -1.88 4.58 -16.17
N SER A 173 -1.31 3.86 -15.20
CA SER A 173 -2.07 3.26 -14.12
C SER A 173 -2.88 4.33 -13.40
N ARG A 174 -4.17 4.04 -13.20
CA ARG A 174 -5.05 4.83 -12.33
C ARG A 174 -5.46 3.94 -11.17
N GLY A 175 -5.15 4.33 -9.95
CA GLY A 175 -5.47 3.48 -8.81
C GLY A 175 -4.89 3.97 -7.50
N ALA A 176 -5.39 3.34 -6.43
CA ALA A 176 -5.16 3.65 -5.02
C ALA A 176 -3.99 2.87 -4.40
N PHE A 177 -2.96 2.50 -5.17
CA PHE A 177 -1.71 2.01 -4.55
C PHE A 177 -0.90 3.23 -4.07
N PRO A 178 0.01 3.07 -3.10
CA PRO A 178 0.44 4.16 -2.24
C PRO A 178 1.00 5.33 -3.06
N PRO A 179 0.80 6.58 -2.60
CA PRO A 179 0.95 7.80 -3.41
C PRO A 179 2.43 8.12 -3.68
N ILE A 180 3.05 7.31 -4.52
CA ILE A 180 4.43 7.42 -4.98
C ILE A 180 4.43 7.71 -6.49
N GLU A 181 5.50 8.33 -6.96
CA GLU A 181 5.68 8.66 -8.38
C GLU A 181 5.59 7.41 -9.28
N ARG A 182 5.12 7.59 -10.53
CA ARG A 182 4.98 6.49 -11.49
C ARG A 182 6.01 6.64 -12.62
N PRO A 183 6.57 5.54 -13.15
CA PRO A 183 6.23 4.15 -12.85
C PRO A 183 6.76 3.72 -11.48
N ALA A 184 5.97 2.92 -10.76
CA ALA A 184 6.30 2.45 -9.42
C ALA A 184 6.43 0.93 -9.41
N VAL A 185 7.40 0.44 -8.67
CA VAL A 185 7.61 -0.99 -8.44
C VAL A 185 7.48 -1.26 -6.95
N THR A 186 6.76 -2.30 -6.56
CA THR A 186 6.41 -2.56 -5.15
C THR A 186 6.57 -4.03 -4.82
N VAL A 187 7.21 -4.32 -3.70
CA VAL A 187 7.16 -5.64 -3.07
C VAL A 187 6.14 -5.62 -1.95
N VAL A 188 5.31 -6.66 -1.89
CA VAL A 188 4.34 -6.88 -0.81
C VAL A 188 4.65 -8.17 -0.10
N SER A 189 4.70 -8.12 1.23
CA SER A 189 4.90 -9.27 2.11
C SER A 189 3.70 -9.41 3.04
N PHE A 190 3.20 -10.64 3.14
CA PHE A 190 2.05 -10.96 3.98
C PHE A 190 2.46 -11.87 5.12
N THR A 191 2.05 -11.48 6.32
CA THR A 191 2.09 -12.30 7.52
C THR A 191 0.68 -12.36 8.13
N PRO A 192 0.40 -13.25 9.10
CA PRO A 192 -0.89 -13.26 9.78
C PRO A 192 -1.24 -11.95 10.52
N ASN A 193 -0.23 -11.13 10.84
CA ASN A 193 -0.36 -9.93 11.68
C ASN A 193 -0.08 -8.61 10.94
N ASP A 194 0.57 -8.67 9.79
CA ASP A 194 1.08 -7.49 9.09
C ASP A 194 1.09 -7.71 7.58
N ILE A 195 0.76 -6.65 6.84
CA ILE A 195 1.03 -6.52 5.41
C ILE A 195 2.06 -5.40 5.25
N VAL A 196 3.19 -5.71 4.64
CA VAL A 196 4.28 -4.73 4.43
C VAL A 196 4.47 -4.51 2.96
N LEU A 197 4.39 -3.25 2.54
CA LEU A 197 4.65 -2.80 1.18
C LEU A 197 5.93 -1.97 1.18
N THR A 198 6.83 -2.24 0.25
CA THR A 198 7.98 -1.38 -0.04
C THR A 198 7.95 -1.03 -1.51
N SER A 199 7.72 0.25 -1.78
CA SER A 199 7.55 0.80 -3.13
C SER A 199 8.75 1.65 -3.50
N ARG A 200 9.21 1.57 -4.74
CA ARG A 200 10.25 2.42 -5.31
C ARG A 200 9.78 3.08 -6.59
N ALA A 201 10.15 4.34 -6.75
CA ALA A 201 9.82 5.18 -7.90
C ALA A 201 11.03 6.04 -8.31
N PRO A 202 11.10 6.49 -9.58
CA PRO A 202 12.03 7.55 -9.94
C PRO A 202 11.66 8.83 -9.18
N VAL A 203 12.67 9.66 -8.86
CA VAL A 203 12.40 10.98 -8.29
C VAL A 203 11.73 11.85 -9.36
N ALA A 204 10.59 12.48 -9.01
CA ALA A 204 9.79 13.27 -9.94
C ALA A 204 10.59 14.42 -10.61
N VAL A 205 10.58 14.45 -11.94
CA VAL A 205 11.24 15.48 -12.76
C VAL A 205 10.52 16.82 -12.60
N GLY A 206 11.26 17.89 -12.26
CA GLY A 206 10.69 19.24 -12.06
C GLY A 206 10.14 19.51 -10.66
N ARG A 207 10.24 18.55 -9.73
CA ARG A 207 10.22 18.88 -8.31
C ARG A 207 11.48 19.73 -8.08
N PRO A 208 11.40 20.95 -7.51
CA PRO A 208 12.61 21.68 -7.20
C PRO A 208 13.42 20.77 -6.28
N THR A 209 14.56 20.30 -6.79
CA THR A 209 15.71 19.96 -5.96
C THR A 209 16.09 21.28 -5.33
N THR A 210 15.33 21.69 -4.31
CA THR A 210 15.86 22.66 -3.38
C THR A 210 17.17 22.06 -2.89
N SER A 211 18.12 22.91 -2.52
CA SER A 211 19.41 22.53 -1.95
C SER A 211 19.33 21.63 -0.68
N TYR A 212 18.14 21.08 -0.37
CA TYR A 212 17.74 20.23 0.73
C TYR A 212 17.51 18.74 0.37
N ASP A 213 17.63 18.32 -0.89
CA ASP A 213 17.79 16.89 -1.26
C ASP A 213 19.19 16.35 -0.90
N VAL A 214 20.01 17.16 -0.21
CA VAL A 214 21.15 16.69 0.59
C VAL A 214 20.64 15.57 1.47
N ILE A 215 21.28 14.40 1.38
CA ILE A 215 21.03 13.19 2.16
C ILE A 215 20.77 13.57 3.63
N ARG A 216 19.50 13.80 3.97
CA ARG A 216 19.13 14.12 5.35
C ARG A 216 19.27 12.83 6.15
N ARG A 217 19.82 12.95 7.36
CA ARG A 217 19.91 11.79 8.24
C ARG A 217 18.50 11.25 8.47
N PRO A 218 18.25 9.97 8.17
CA PRO A 218 16.96 9.37 8.41
C PRO A 218 16.56 9.54 9.88
N THR A 219 15.35 10.05 10.13
CA THR A 219 14.81 10.24 11.48
C THR A 219 13.74 9.21 11.77
N THR A 220 13.85 8.53 12.90
CA THR A 220 12.78 7.66 13.40
C THR A 220 11.78 8.51 14.16
N ALA A 221 10.68 8.85 13.49
CA ALA A 221 9.58 9.59 14.11
C ALA A 221 8.95 8.80 15.26
N ARG A 222 8.31 9.49 16.19
CA ARG A 222 7.49 8.89 17.25
C ARG A 222 6.07 9.39 17.12
N HIS A 223 5.11 8.49 17.20
CA HIS A 223 3.70 8.79 16.97
C HIS A 223 2.88 8.52 18.24
N PRO A 224 2.03 9.46 18.68
CA PRO A 224 1.08 9.23 19.76
C PRO A 224 0.13 8.08 19.40
N ARG A 225 0.00 7.12 20.32
CA ARG A 225 -0.72 5.87 20.11
C ARG A 225 -2.21 6.08 19.91
N ASN A 226 -2.80 7.04 20.61
CA ASN A 226 -4.24 7.25 20.61
C ASN A 226 -4.72 8.27 19.56
N ALA A 227 -3.82 8.92 18.83
CA ALA A 227 -4.19 9.79 17.72
C ALA A 227 -4.85 8.99 16.58
N LEU A 228 -5.82 9.62 15.90
CA LEU A 228 -6.44 9.10 14.66
C LEU A 228 -5.45 9.11 13.50
N LEU A 229 -4.68 10.20 13.44
CA LEU A 229 -3.64 10.44 12.46
C LEU A 229 -2.52 11.18 13.17
N SER A 230 -1.31 10.64 13.09
CA SER A 230 -0.10 11.36 13.41
C SER A 230 0.79 11.40 12.19
N VAL A 231 1.32 12.57 11.87
CA VAL A 231 2.30 12.73 10.79
C VAL A 231 3.45 13.57 11.31
N THR A 232 4.67 13.13 11.02
CA THR A 232 5.90 13.87 11.26
C THR A 232 6.49 14.24 9.92
N PHE A 233 6.84 15.50 9.78
CA PHE A 233 7.43 16.07 8.59
C PHE A 233 8.83 16.55 8.89
N VAL A 234 9.73 16.33 7.93
CA VAL A 234 11.06 16.93 7.92
C VAL A 234 11.02 18.34 7.30
N GLU A 235 9.98 18.64 6.51
CA GLU A 235 9.67 19.95 5.92
C GLU A 235 8.15 20.13 5.79
N ALA A 236 7.66 21.35 5.99
CA ALA A 236 6.23 21.67 5.90
C ALA A 236 5.63 21.25 4.54
N PRO A 237 4.60 20.39 4.51
CA PRO A 237 3.95 20.05 3.25
C PRO A 237 3.06 21.20 2.78
N ARG A 238 2.96 21.40 1.45
CA ARG A 238 2.09 22.40 0.81
C ARG A 238 0.60 22.31 1.17
N ILE A 239 0.16 21.21 1.79
CA ILE A 239 -1.22 21.07 2.26
C ILE A 239 -1.47 21.94 3.49
N LEU A 240 -0.43 22.36 4.22
CA LEU A 240 -0.57 23.26 5.35
C LEU A 240 -0.96 24.67 4.93
N ASP A 241 -0.64 25.10 3.71
CA ASP A 241 -1.13 26.38 3.18
C ASP A 241 -2.67 26.42 3.13
N ASP A 242 -3.32 25.28 2.86
CA ASP A 242 -4.78 25.17 2.91
C ASP A 242 -5.30 25.14 4.37
N VAL A 243 -4.52 24.57 5.30
CA VAL A 243 -4.86 24.59 6.74
C VAL A 243 -4.75 26.00 7.31
N ASP A 244 -3.72 26.76 6.90
CA ASP A 244 -3.52 28.15 7.31
C ASP A 244 -4.75 29.00 6.96
N ARG A 245 -5.34 28.77 5.77
CA ARG A 245 -6.59 29.43 5.34
C ARG A 245 -7.80 29.04 6.17
N LEU A 246 -7.88 27.78 6.61
CA LEU A 246 -9.01 27.30 7.40
C LEU A 246 -8.96 27.78 8.85
N LEU A 247 -7.75 27.95 9.40
CA LEU A 247 -7.52 28.33 10.78
C LEU A 247 -7.19 29.82 10.96
N ASP A 248 -7.05 30.57 9.87
CA ASP A 248 -6.57 31.96 9.84
C ASP A 248 -5.27 32.16 10.66
N ALA A 249 -4.38 31.16 10.57
CA ALA A 249 -3.14 31.08 11.34
C ALA A 249 -2.00 30.57 10.45
N LYS A 250 -0.79 31.13 10.59
CA LYS A 250 0.38 30.74 9.77
C LYS A 250 1.09 29.50 10.34
N LEU A 251 0.42 28.35 10.39
CA LEU A 251 1.02 27.10 10.87
C LEU A 251 2.16 26.61 9.97
N SER A 252 2.08 26.86 8.66
CA SER A 252 3.14 26.51 7.69
C SER A 252 4.51 27.08 8.08
N VAL A 253 4.54 28.31 8.62
CA VAL A 253 5.76 29.00 9.06
C VAL A 253 6.38 28.30 10.28
N LEU A 254 5.54 27.83 11.21
CA LEU A 254 5.99 27.17 12.43
C LEU A 254 6.65 25.82 12.15
N VAL A 255 6.11 25.01 11.22
CA VAL A 255 6.69 23.70 10.88
C VAL A 255 7.67 23.74 9.70
N SER A 256 8.17 24.92 9.35
CA SER A 256 9.12 25.10 8.24
C SER A 256 10.42 24.31 8.43
N ASN A 257 10.85 24.10 9.68
CA ASN A 257 12.01 23.28 10.05
C ASN A 257 11.64 21.83 10.41
N GLY A 258 10.46 21.38 9.99
CA GLY A 258 9.88 20.10 10.38
C GLY A 258 8.98 20.22 11.62
N GLY A 259 8.40 19.10 12.02
CA GLY A 259 7.47 19.02 13.14
C GLY A 259 6.48 17.88 12.98
N SER A 260 5.57 17.75 13.92
CA SER A 260 4.53 16.73 13.87
C SER A 260 3.15 17.29 14.11
N ILE A 261 2.15 16.65 13.50
CA ILE A 261 0.74 16.90 13.73
C ILE A 261 0.17 15.61 14.31
N ALA A 262 -0.53 15.73 15.43
CA ALA A 262 -1.28 14.67 16.07
C ALA A 262 -2.77 15.06 16.13
N LEU A 263 -3.59 14.35 15.36
CA LEU A 263 -5.03 14.59 15.27
C LEU A 263 -5.77 13.55 16.13
N TYR A 264 -6.57 14.01 17.09
CA TYR A 264 -7.34 13.14 17.98
C TYR A 264 -8.81 13.04 17.57
N ASP A 265 -9.35 14.06 16.91
CA ASP A 265 -10.73 14.10 16.42
C ASP A 265 -10.88 15.18 15.33
N VAL A 266 -11.97 15.13 14.57
CA VAL A 266 -12.39 16.20 13.67
C VAL A 266 -13.86 16.45 13.89
N ASP A 267 -14.20 17.67 14.31
CA ASP A 267 -15.60 18.09 14.37
C ASP A 267 -16.12 18.37 12.96
N ALA A 268 -16.61 17.31 12.33
CA ALA A 268 -17.23 17.33 11.01
C ALA A 268 -18.73 17.68 11.06
N GLY A 269 -19.29 18.03 12.23
CA GLY A 269 -20.70 18.44 12.39
C GLY A 269 -20.98 19.91 12.04
N THR A 270 -19.93 20.67 11.74
CA THR A 270 -20.00 22.09 11.40
C THR A 270 -19.84 22.32 9.90
N LEU A 271 -20.21 23.53 9.42
CA LEU A 271 -20.06 23.89 8.01
C LEU A 271 -18.62 23.71 7.53
N VAL A 272 -17.65 24.18 8.34
CA VAL A 272 -16.21 24.04 8.10
C VAL A 272 -15.64 23.10 9.16
N PRO A 273 -15.21 21.88 8.79
CA PRO A 273 -14.71 20.90 9.75
C PRO A 273 -13.55 21.45 10.59
N ARG A 274 -13.60 21.24 11.90
CA ARG A 274 -12.56 21.73 12.81
C ARG A 274 -11.68 20.59 13.31
N PRO A 275 -10.38 20.57 12.98
CA PRO A 275 -9.47 19.56 13.51
C PRO A 275 -9.26 19.78 15.00
N LYS A 276 -9.24 18.69 15.78
CA LYS A 276 -8.85 18.68 17.19
C LYS A 276 -7.56 17.91 17.33
N GLY A 277 -6.48 18.63 17.60
CA GLY A 277 -5.15 18.06 17.57
C GLY A 277 -4.08 19.02 18.08
N VAL A 278 -2.87 18.49 18.15
CA VAL A 278 -1.67 19.21 18.57
C VAL A 278 -0.69 19.27 17.42
N VAL A 279 -0.16 20.45 17.15
CA VAL A 279 1.00 20.67 16.29
C VAL A 279 2.21 20.79 17.21
N ALA A 280 3.17 19.89 17.07
CA ALA A 280 4.42 19.89 17.82
C ALA A 280 5.56 20.34 16.90
N ILE A 281 6.24 21.41 17.30
CA ILE A 281 7.29 22.06 16.52
C ILE A 281 8.60 21.92 17.26
N PRO A 282 9.71 21.51 16.61
CA PRO A 282 11.03 21.51 17.25
C PRO A 282 11.35 22.91 17.76
N ALA A 283 11.73 23.02 19.04
CA ALA A 283 11.98 24.31 19.65
C ALA A 283 13.37 24.84 19.24
N ASP A 284 13.39 25.87 18.40
CA ASP A 284 14.55 26.72 18.15
C ASP A 284 14.23 28.19 18.49
N ASP A 285 15.25 29.05 18.55
CA ASP A 285 15.06 30.44 18.95
C ASP A 285 14.13 31.21 18.02
N LYS A 286 14.12 30.84 16.72
CA LYS A 286 13.24 31.44 15.73
C LYS A 286 11.79 30.98 15.94
N ALA A 287 11.56 29.69 16.16
CA ALA A 287 10.26 29.11 16.42
C ALA A 287 9.66 29.67 17.73
N ARG A 288 10.47 29.86 18.77
CA ARG A 288 10.04 30.51 20.02
C ARG A 288 9.61 31.95 19.82
N ALA A 289 10.36 32.72 19.01
CA ALA A 289 9.99 34.09 18.67
C ALA A 289 8.69 34.14 17.86
N GLU A 290 8.54 33.30 16.83
CA GLU A 290 7.33 33.22 16.01
C GLU A 290 6.10 32.74 16.80
N MET A 291 6.30 31.87 17.80
CA MET A 291 5.22 31.39 18.66
C MET A 291 4.50 32.54 19.37
N GLN A 292 5.21 33.62 19.74
CA GLN A 292 4.59 34.79 20.41
C GLN A 292 3.50 35.45 19.56
N ASN A 293 3.62 35.41 18.23
CA ASN A 293 2.61 35.94 17.31
C ASN A 293 1.35 35.07 17.27
N ILE A 294 1.49 33.77 17.54
CA ILE A 294 0.42 32.78 17.43
C ILE A 294 -0.29 32.58 18.77
N VAL A 295 0.42 32.73 19.90
CA VAL A 295 -0.16 32.67 21.25
C VAL A 295 -1.41 33.54 21.37
N ARG A 296 -1.37 34.79 20.87
CA ARG A 296 -2.52 35.71 20.93
C ARG A 296 -3.78 35.19 20.21
N VAL A 297 -3.61 34.43 19.13
CA VAL A 297 -4.72 33.84 18.37
C VAL A 297 -5.20 32.54 19.05
N VAL A 298 -4.26 31.74 19.55
CA VAL A 298 -4.54 30.46 20.20
C VAL A 298 -5.19 30.62 21.56
N GLU A 299 -4.85 31.65 22.35
CA GLU A 299 -5.43 31.95 23.66
C GLU A 299 -6.97 32.07 23.62
N LEU A 300 -7.54 32.42 22.46
CA LEU A 300 -8.99 32.55 22.29
C LEU A 300 -9.74 31.20 22.24
N VAL A 301 -9.08 30.13 21.80
CA VAL A 301 -9.75 28.87 21.44
C VAL A 301 -9.03 27.59 21.89
N GLY A 302 -7.75 27.67 22.25
CA GLY A 302 -6.89 26.52 22.52
C GLY A 302 -5.83 26.77 23.58
N GLU A 303 -4.66 26.15 23.40
CA GLU A 303 -3.55 26.16 24.35
C GLU A 303 -2.21 26.09 23.61
N THR A 304 -1.21 26.81 24.11
CA THR A 304 0.19 26.64 23.69
C THR A 304 1.02 26.18 24.88
N ARG A 305 2.08 25.40 24.62
CA ARG A 305 2.98 24.93 25.68
C ARG A 305 4.40 24.76 25.15
N ASP A 306 5.36 25.38 25.82
CA ASP A 306 6.79 25.08 25.63
C ASP A 306 7.17 23.95 26.59
N THR A 307 7.69 22.85 26.04
CA THR A 307 8.16 21.70 26.82
C THR A 307 9.68 21.71 27.03
N GLY A 308 10.39 22.65 26.42
CA GLY A 308 11.84 22.66 26.28
C GLY A 308 12.26 22.25 24.85
N PRO A 309 12.12 20.96 24.46
CA PRO A 309 12.52 20.48 23.14
C PRO A 309 11.46 20.73 22.06
N GLU A 310 10.18 20.88 22.43
CA GLU A 310 9.08 21.10 21.50
C GLU A 310 8.18 22.24 21.95
N LEU A 311 7.72 23.03 20.98
CA LEU A 311 6.63 23.99 21.13
C LEU A 311 5.35 23.34 20.64
N LEU A 312 4.37 23.26 21.52
CA LEU A 312 3.09 22.61 21.25
C LEU A 312 2.01 23.65 21.04
N VAL A 313 1.19 23.47 20.00
CA VAL A 313 0.03 24.31 19.69
C VAL A 313 -1.20 23.44 19.53
N SER A 314 -2.24 23.73 20.32
CA SER A 314 -3.57 23.11 20.20
C SER A 314 -4.59 24.19 19.92
N PHE A 315 -5.51 23.96 18.98
CA PHE A 315 -6.64 24.87 18.69
C PHE A 315 -7.93 24.47 19.42
N ASP A 316 -7.80 23.57 20.41
CA ASP A 316 -8.88 23.18 21.31
C ASP A 316 -8.32 22.87 22.72
N ARG A 317 -9.21 22.85 23.72
CA ARG A 317 -8.83 22.64 25.14
C ARG A 317 -8.64 21.17 25.54
N ARG A 318 -8.99 20.20 24.68
CA ARG A 318 -8.98 18.76 25.01
C ARG A 318 -7.77 18.03 24.44
N SER A 319 -7.23 18.46 23.32
CA SER A 319 -6.13 17.76 22.64
C SER A 319 -4.79 17.88 23.35
N MET A 320 -4.47 19.02 23.98
CA MET A 320 -3.20 19.21 24.66
C MET A 320 -2.99 18.23 25.84
N PRO A 321 -3.95 18.06 26.77
CA PRO A 321 -3.82 17.05 27.83
C PRO A 321 -3.74 15.61 27.30
N LEU A 322 -4.38 15.30 26.17
CA LEU A 322 -4.31 13.98 25.53
C LEU A 322 -2.90 13.73 25.01
N TYR A 323 -2.33 14.67 24.27
CA TYR A 323 -0.97 14.58 23.72
C TYR A 323 0.09 14.37 24.79
N LEU A 324 0.06 15.17 25.85
CA LEU A 324 1.06 15.11 26.92
C LEU A 324 1.02 13.81 27.74
N LYS A 325 -0.14 13.14 27.79
CA LYS A 325 -0.33 11.87 28.51
C LYS A 325 -0.26 10.64 27.59
N ASP A 326 -0.16 10.84 26.27
CA ASP A 326 -0.20 9.75 25.31
C ASP A 326 1.07 8.91 25.38
N ALA A 327 0.93 7.62 25.06
CA ALA A 327 2.08 6.77 24.83
C ALA A 327 2.58 7.01 23.39
N PHE A 328 3.89 7.17 23.22
CA PHE A 328 4.48 7.41 21.90
C PHE A 328 5.19 6.15 21.40
N GLU A 329 4.75 5.64 20.26
CA GLU A 329 5.33 4.48 19.59
C GLU A 329 6.29 4.96 18.48
N PRO A 330 7.50 4.40 18.39
CA PRO A 330 8.42 4.72 17.30
C PRO A 330 7.88 4.19 15.96
N SER A 331 8.10 4.94 14.89
CA SER A 331 7.85 4.48 13.53
C SER A 331 8.68 3.24 13.23
N PRO A 332 8.14 2.23 12.51
CA PRO A 332 8.88 1.00 12.17
C PRO A 332 10.08 1.26 11.27
N TRP A 333 10.10 2.38 10.55
CA TRP A 333 11.19 2.75 9.65
C TRP A 333 11.60 4.21 9.84
N PRO A 334 12.89 4.51 9.64
CA PRO A 334 13.32 5.89 9.58
C PRO A 334 12.85 6.53 8.26
N ALA A 335 12.52 7.82 8.30
CA ALA A 335 12.09 8.61 7.15
C ALA A 335 13.06 9.77 6.90
N THR A 336 13.22 10.17 5.64
CA THR A 336 13.97 11.41 5.30
C THR A 336 13.06 12.56 4.88
N ARG A 337 11.77 12.28 4.62
CA ARG A 337 10.76 13.29 4.25
C ARG A 337 9.62 13.37 5.23
N TRP A 338 8.89 12.27 5.41
CA TRP A 338 7.78 12.21 6.36
C TRP A 338 7.53 10.78 6.84
N SER A 339 6.94 10.68 8.03
CA SER A 339 6.45 9.43 8.61
C SER A 339 5.03 9.66 9.11
N LEU A 340 4.13 8.70 8.91
CA LEU A 340 2.76 8.76 9.40
C LEU A 340 2.36 7.48 10.11
N ARG A 341 1.39 7.65 11.01
CA ARG A 341 0.59 6.59 11.59
C ARG A 341 -0.87 6.98 11.55
N LEU A 342 -1.74 6.06 11.16
CA LEU A 342 -3.17 6.26 11.02
C LEU A 342 -3.94 5.09 11.62
N ASP A 343 -5.04 5.40 12.31
CA ASP A 343 -6.03 4.45 12.79
C ASP A 343 -7.19 4.38 11.78
N PRO A 344 -7.24 3.36 10.91
CA PRO A 344 -8.20 3.35 9.82
C PRO A 344 -9.64 3.12 10.31
N VAL A 345 -9.84 2.41 11.43
CA VAL A 345 -11.16 2.13 12.00
C VAL A 345 -11.81 3.43 12.45
N ARG A 346 -11.11 4.22 13.26
CA ARG A 346 -11.65 5.48 13.80
C ARG A 346 -11.66 6.60 12.76
N PHE A 347 -10.74 6.59 11.80
CA PHE A 347 -10.61 7.67 10.83
C PHE A 347 -11.50 7.51 9.59
N ALA A 348 -11.85 6.28 9.17
CA ALA A 348 -12.69 6.06 8.00
C ALA A 348 -14.06 6.78 8.04
N PRO A 349 -14.82 6.76 9.15
CA PRO A 349 -16.09 7.51 9.25
C PRO A 349 -15.90 9.03 9.16
N ILE A 350 -14.76 9.56 9.60
CA ILE A 350 -14.42 10.98 9.47
C ILE A 350 -14.13 11.31 8.02
N LEU A 351 -13.34 10.49 7.33
CA LEU A 351 -13.03 10.65 5.91
C LEU A 351 -14.28 10.62 5.02
N GLU A 352 -15.29 9.82 5.39
CA GLU A 352 -16.59 9.84 4.73
C GLU A 352 -17.26 11.22 4.83
N LYS A 353 -17.41 11.75 6.06
CA LYS A 353 -17.99 13.08 6.27
C LYS A 353 -17.21 14.19 5.57
N LEU A 354 -15.87 14.13 5.59
CA LEU A 354 -15.02 15.11 4.94
C LEU A 354 -15.11 15.05 3.41
N GLY A 355 -15.12 13.83 2.85
CA GLY A 355 -15.21 13.61 1.40
C GLY A 355 -16.56 14.01 0.78
N ASP A 356 -17.59 14.18 1.61
CA ASP A 356 -18.93 14.59 1.20
C ASP A 356 -19.25 16.05 1.60
N ASN A 357 -18.35 16.75 2.30
CA ASN A 357 -18.54 18.14 2.73
C ASN A 357 -18.33 19.15 1.57
N ARG A 358 -19.42 19.83 1.18
CA ARG A 358 -19.42 20.82 0.08
C ARG A 358 -18.65 22.10 0.40
N ALA A 359 -18.66 22.56 1.65
CA ALA A 359 -17.92 23.76 2.04
C ALA A 359 -16.41 23.51 1.99
N LEU A 360 -15.96 22.33 2.44
CA LEU A 360 -14.55 21.93 2.34
C LEU A 360 -14.08 21.87 0.87
N ARG A 361 -14.95 21.42 -0.05
CA ARG A 361 -14.66 21.43 -1.49
C ARG A 361 -14.36 22.83 -2.03
N LEU A 362 -15.00 23.86 -1.49
CA LEU A 362 -14.81 25.26 -1.91
C LEU A 362 -13.63 25.92 -1.20
N LEU A 363 -13.54 25.77 0.13
CA LEU A 363 -12.58 26.47 0.97
C LEU A 363 -11.19 25.83 0.99
N ALA A 364 -11.12 24.49 0.94
CA ALA A 364 -9.86 23.72 0.99
C ALA A 364 -9.90 22.53 0.00
N PRO A 365 -9.87 22.81 -1.31
CA PRO A 365 -10.07 21.79 -2.35
C PRO A 365 -9.01 20.70 -2.39
N ARG A 366 -7.79 20.92 -1.85
CA ARG A 366 -6.78 19.84 -1.75
C ARG A 366 -7.13 18.89 -0.62
N ILE A 367 -7.48 19.41 0.56
CA ILE A 367 -7.90 18.60 1.71
C ILE A 367 -9.14 17.76 1.36
N TYR A 368 -10.13 18.35 0.69
CA TYR A 368 -11.30 17.63 0.19
C TYR A 368 -10.93 16.44 -0.71
N ARG A 369 -10.06 16.66 -1.71
CA ARG A 369 -9.60 15.60 -2.62
C ARG A 369 -8.80 14.53 -1.88
N SER A 370 -7.87 14.93 -1.01
CA SER A 370 -7.08 14.01 -0.20
C SER A 370 -7.96 13.15 0.71
N ALA A 371 -8.99 13.72 1.35
CA ALA A 371 -9.92 12.96 2.19
C ALA A 371 -10.70 11.93 1.37
N ARG A 372 -11.19 12.31 0.19
CA ARG A 372 -11.91 11.41 -0.73
C ARG A 372 -11.02 10.28 -1.26
N ASP A 373 -9.78 10.60 -1.62
CA ASP A 373 -8.85 9.61 -2.17
C ASP A 373 -8.34 8.67 -1.06
N LEU A 374 -8.08 9.20 0.14
CA LEU A 374 -7.73 8.39 1.31
C LEU A 374 -8.89 7.50 1.76
N ARG A 375 -10.14 7.98 1.74
CA ARG A 375 -11.34 7.16 2.00
C ARG A 375 -11.38 5.91 1.12
N ARG A 376 -11.13 6.07 -0.18
CA ARG A 376 -11.11 4.96 -1.14
C ARG A 376 -10.01 3.95 -0.85
N TRP A 377 -8.92 4.41 -0.25
CA TRP A 377 -7.81 3.54 0.12
C TRP A 377 -8.07 2.81 1.45
N THR A 378 -8.53 3.53 2.47
CA THR A 378 -8.76 2.98 3.81
C THR A 378 -10.02 2.11 3.89
N SER A 379 -10.99 2.26 2.99
CA SER A 379 -12.24 1.48 3.02
C SER A 379 -12.00 -0.03 2.91
N ALA A 380 -10.99 -0.45 2.14
CA ALA A 380 -10.60 -1.86 2.03
C ALA A 380 -9.74 -2.35 3.20
N LEU A 381 -9.31 -1.44 4.08
CA LEU A 381 -8.37 -1.69 5.17
C LEU A 381 -9.00 -1.45 6.55
N GLN A 382 -10.34 -1.48 6.65
CA GLN A 382 -11.05 -1.22 7.91
C GLN A 382 -10.75 -2.27 8.99
N GLN A 383 -10.31 -3.47 8.62
CA GLN A 383 -9.90 -4.49 9.58
C GLN A 383 -8.46 -4.31 10.08
N ALA A 384 -7.72 -3.33 9.54
CA ALA A 384 -6.39 -3.02 10.03
C ALA A 384 -6.49 -2.24 11.35
N LYS A 385 -5.61 -2.57 12.29
CA LYS A 385 -5.45 -1.86 13.55
C LYS A 385 -4.73 -0.53 13.37
N SER A 386 -3.71 -0.51 12.53
CA SER A 386 -2.98 0.71 12.19
C SER A 386 -2.40 0.61 10.80
N ILE A 387 -2.19 1.79 10.21
CA ILE A 387 -1.45 1.96 8.97
C ILE A 387 -0.30 2.92 9.27
N GLU A 388 0.92 2.45 9.05
CA GLU A 388 2.13 3.23 9.23
C GLU A 388 2.80 3.39 7.88
N ALA A 389 3.26 4.58 7.55
CA ALA A 389 4.00 4.79 6.32
C ALA A 389 5.17 5.75 6.52
N ALA A 390 6.25 5.51 5.78
CA ALA A 390 7.45 6.32 5.83
C ALA A 390 7.97 6.54 4.40
N ASP A 391 8.23 7.80 4.08
CA ASP A 391 8.80 8.23 2.81
C ASP A 391 10.27 8.61 2.99
N SER A 392 11.08 8.10 2.07
CA SER A 392 12.51 8.31 2.05
C SER A 392 13.00 8.50 0.62
N VAL A 393 14.04 9.31 0.47
CA VAL A 393 14.77 9.46 -0.78
C VAL A 393 16.23 9.16 -0.54
N SER A 394 16.76 8.23 -1.34
CA SER A 394 18.15 7.80 -1.29
C SER A 394 18.62 7.42 -2.68
N GLY A 395 19.81 7.88 -3.07
CA GLY A 395 20.46 7.49 -4.32
C GLY A 395 19.66 7.80 -5.59
N GLY A 396 18.85 8.86 -5.59
CA GLY A 396 18.01 9.23 -6.76
C GLY A 396 16.73 8.40 -6.92
N VAL A 397 16.35 7.63 -5.89
CA VAL A 397 15.12 6.83 -5.85
C VAL A 397 14.24 7.31 -4.71
N GLU A 398 12.95 7.44 -4.98
CA GLU A 398 11.92 7.61 -3.96
C GLU A 398 11.48 6.24 -3.45
N GLU A 399 11.47 6.04 -2.14
CA GLU A 399 11.07 4.81 -1.49
C GLU A 399 9.99 5.08 -0.43
N LEU A 400 8.83 4.44 -0.62
CA LEU A 400 7.69 4.50 0.28
C LEU A 400 7.45 3.13 0.91
N ARG A 401 7.59 3.07 2.23
CA ARG A 401 7.25 1.88 3.02
C ARG A 401 5.91 2.07 3.69
N VAL A 402 5.08 1.03 3.65
CA VAL A 402 3.77 1.01 4.30
C VAL A 402 3.62 -0.29 5.07
N ARG A 403 3.22 -0.19 6.34
CA ARG A 403 2.82 -1.31 7.18
C ARG A 403 1.34 -1.20 7.46
N ILE A 404 0.60 -2.26 7.22
CA ILE A 404 -0.79 -2.40 7.60
C ILE A 404 -0.84 -3.49 8.66
N ALA A 405 -0.93 -3.08 9.92
CA ALA A 405 -0.98 -4.00 11.06
C ALA A 405 -2.40 -4.50 11.23
N SER A 406 -2.58 -5.79 11.43
CA SER A 406 -3.89 -6.43 11.59
C SER A 406 -4.23 -6.80 13.04
N LYS A 407 -3.29 -6.72 13.98
CA LYS A 407 -3.49 -7.05 15.40
C LYS A 407 -2.71 -6.19 16.39
#